data_AF-A0A3E1K5D1-F1
#
_entry.id   AF-A0A3E1K5D1-F1
#
_cell.length_a   1.000
_cell.length_b   1.000
_cell.length_c   1.000
_cell.angle_alpha   90.00
_cell.angle_beta   90.00
_cell.angle_gamma   90.00
#
_symmetry.space_group_name_H-M   'P 1'
#
loop_
_entity.id
_entity.type
_entity.pdbx_description
1 polymer ?
#
loop_
_entity_poly.entity_id
_entity_poly.type
_entity_poly.pdbx_seq_one_letter_code
_entity_poly.pdbx_strand_id
1 'polypeptide(L)'
;MNIASQRPSVNTVALTLGVTLCLAACLELSRNLGANWDEYNYLSKVYLLASGQLSQPLQTFHAQLFGWLPNVGTSEIDQIIAARLTIWSVFLGTCVLVYLIGRQFLSNPSAIFSAFSLASFSFVLQHASSFRADTMASFFVLFSAWLVLRQKRLSAIIAGISLSLAFLLTIKSALLMPAWIGLVAWSWIHEGKQNCFEQSRNIFWVAISAGLSGVTLFLLHQSALQGLS
;
A
#
# COMPACT_ATOMS: atom_id res chain seq x y z
N MET A 1 -29.49 -20.08 5.65
CA MET A 1 -29.29 -18.62 5.58
C MET A 1 -29.61 -18.19 4.16
N ASN A 2 -30.78 -17.61 3.94
CA ASN A 2 -31.33 -17.33 2.62
C ASN A 2 -30.67 -16.05 2.07
N ILE A 3 -29.70 -16.18 1.17
CA ILE A 3 -29.13 -15.04 0.43
C ILE A 3 -30.15 -14.67 -0.65
N ALA A 4 -31.29 -14.13 -0.23
CA ALA A 4 -32.18 -13.46 -1.15
C ALA A 4 -31.41 -12.25 -1.70
N SER A 5 -31.24 -12.22 -3.02
CA SER A 5 -30.59 -11.15 -3.77
C SER A 5 -31.37 -9.84 -3.60
N GLN A 6 -31.15 -9.13 -2.49
CA GLN A 6 -31.62 -7.76 -2.34
C GLN A 6 -30.91 -6.92 -3.41
N ARG A 7 -31.71 -6.31 -4.30
CA ARG A 7 -31.18 -5.42 -5.32
C ARG A 7 -30.37 -4.31 -4.62
N PRO A 8 -29.17 -3.96 -5.12
CA PRO A 8 -28.39 -2.89 -4.53
C PRO A 8 -29.20 -1.59 -4.53
N SER A 9 -29.15 -0.84 -3.44
CA SER A 9 -29.82 0.46 -3.37
C SER A 9 -29.23 1.41 -4.42
N VAL A 10 -30.04 2.34 -4.93
CA VAL A 10 -29.61 3.34 -5.94
C VAL A 10 -28.34 4.07 -5.48
N ASN A 11 -28.25 4.40 -4.19
CA ASN A 11 -27.07 5.04 -3.61
C ASN A 11 -25.81 4.16 -3.70
N THR A 12 -25.95 2.85 -3.47
CA THR A 12 -24.83 1.89 -3.58
C THR A 12 -24.32 1.86 -5.01
N VAL A 13 -25.23 1.76 -5.99
CA VAL A 13 -24.89 1.75 -7.41
C VAL A 13 -24.20 3.06 -7.81
N ALA A 14 -24.77 4.21 -7.43
CA ALA A 14 -24.20 5.52 -7.74
C ALA A 14 -22.80 5.70 -7.15
N LEU A 15 -22.59 5.30 -5.89
CA LEU A 15 -21.28 5.38 -5.24
C LEU A 15 -20.26 4.45 -5.88
N THR A 16 -20.63 3.21 -6.19
CA THR A 16 -19.75 2.27 -6.88
C THR A 16 -19.36 2.80 -8.25
N LEU A 17 -20.30 3.33 -9.03
CA LEU A 17 -20.00 3.98 -10.31
C LEU A 17 -19.05 5.18 -10.13
N GLY A 18 -19.28 6.01 -9.11
CA GLY A 18 -18.39 7.12 -8.77
C GLY A 18 -16.96 6.67 -8.50
N VAL A 19 -16.77 5.62 -7.69
CA VAL A 19 -15.45 5.02 -7.44
C VAL A 19 -14.82 4.54 -8.74
N THR A 20 -15.56 3.80 -9.56
CA THR A 20 -15.07 3.28 -10.84
C THR A 20 -14.64 4.40 -11.78
N LEU A 21 -15.40 5.49 -11.87
CA LEU A 21 -15.06 6.65 -12.69
C LEU A 21 -13.78 7.35 -12.18
N CYS A 22 -13.63 7.53 -10.87
CA CYS A 22 -12.39 8.08 -10.30
C CYS A 22 -11.17 7.19 -10.60
N LEU A 23 -11.32 5.87 -10.49
CA LEU A 23 -10.26 4.91 -10.80
C LEU A 23 -9.89 4.91 -12.29
N ALA A 24 -10.88 5.03 -13.17
CA ALA A 24 -10.68 5.17 -14.61
C ALA A 24 -9.98 6.50 -14.95
N ALA A 25 -10.37 7.60 -14.32
CA ALA A 25 -9.68 8.88 -14.46
C ALA A 25 -8.22 8.78 -13.99
N CYS A 26 -7.97 8.13 -12.85
CA CYS A 26 -6.62 7.83 -12.36
C CYS A 26 -5.79 7.03 -13.38
N LEU A 27 -6.39 6.01 -14.00
CA LEU A 27 -5.72 5.20 -15.02
C LEU A 27 -5.33 6.03 -16.25
N GLU A 28 -6.22 6.92 -16.67
CA GLU A 28 -5.97 7.81 -17.80
C GLU A 28 -4.85 8.81 -17.50
N LEU A 29 -4.85 9.37 -16.28
CA LEU A 29 -3.75 10.22 -15.81
C LEU A 29 -2.41 9.47 -15.78
N SER A 30 -2.39 8.22 -15.30
CA SER A 30 -1.16 7.40 -15.29
C SER A 30 -0.54 7.22 -16.67
N ARG A 31 -1.35 7.23 -17.74
CA ARG A 31 -0.89 7.05 -19.12
C ARG A 31 -0.47 8.36 -19.78
N ASN A 32 -1.24 9.42 -19.57
CA ASN A 32 -1.14 10.63 -20.39
C ASN A 32 -0.49 11.82 -19.69
N LEU A 33 -0.36 11.80 -18.36
CA LEU A 33 0.30 12.89 -17.65
C LEU A 33 1.79 12.89 -18.01
N GLY A 34 2.36 14.08 -18.25
CA GLY A 34 3.80 14.22 -18.46
C GLY A 34 4.60 13.61 -17.30
N ALA A 35 5.75 13.02 -17.61
CA ALA A 35 6.65 12.48 -16.59
C ALA A 35 7.28 13.60 -15.77
N ASN A 36 7.15 13.50 -14.45
CA ASN A 36 7.71 14.47 -13.51
C ASN A 36 9.18 14.15 -13.21
N TRP A 37 9.94 15.17 -12.81
CA TRP A 37 11.34 15.02 -12.41
C TRP A 37 11.55 13.94 -11.32
N ASP A 38 10.63 13.87 -10.36
CA ASP A 38 10.67 12.85 -9.30
C ASP A 38 10.60 11.43 -9.86
N GLU A 39 9.85 11.20 -10.93
CA GLU A 39 9.68 9.86 -11.51
C GLU A 39 10.93 9.41 -12.26
N TYR A 40 11.59 10.33 -12.96
CA TYR A 40 12.91 10.10 -13.53
C TYR A 40 13.94 9.81 -12.44
N ASN A 41 13.88 10.51 -11.30
CA ASN A 41 14.76 10.23 -10.16
C ASN A 41 14.49 8.86 -9.50
N TYR A 42 13.25 8.37 -9.51
CA TYR A 42 12.95 7.00 -9.08
C TYR A 42 13.46 5.98 -10.09
N LEU A 43 13.30 6.25 -11.39
CA LEU A 43 13.78 5.38 -12.45
C LEU A 43 15.32 5.32 -12.48
N SER A 44 16.01 6.43 -12.27
CA SER A 44 17.47 6.47 -12.24
C SER A 44 18.04 5.56 -11.14
N LYS A 45 17.36 5.46 -9.99
CA LYS A 45 17.75 4.52 -8.92
C LYS A 45 17.61 3.05 -9.35
N VAL A 46 16.63 2.72 -10.19
CA VAL A 46 16.50 1.39 -10.80
C VAL A 46 17.68 1.10 -11.71
N TYR A 47 18.07 2.07 -12.55
CA TYR A 47 19.25 1.94 -13.40
C TYR A 47 20.56 1.86 -12.62
N LEU A 48 20.73 2.67 -11.57
CA LEU A 48 21.89 2.62 -10.68
C LEU A 48 21.99 1.27 -9.96
N LEU A 49 20.85 0.67 -9.61
CA LEU A 49 20.83 -0.68 -9.04
C LEU A 49 21.28 -1.70 -10.09
N ALA A 50 20.74 -1.61 -11.31
CA ALA A 50 21.08 -2.53 -12.40
C ALA A 50 22.56 -2.43 -12.83
N SER A 51 23.18 -1.25 -12.69
CA SER A 51 24.59 -1.01 -13.00
C SER A 51 25.54 -1.26 -11.82
N GLY A 52 25.03 -1.65 -10.65
CA GLY A 52 25.85 -1.87 -9.45
C GLY A 52 26.40 -0.59 -8.80
N GLN A 53 25.93 0.59 -9.21
CA GLN A 53 26.41 1.89 -8.72
C GLN A 53 25.57 2.46 -7.57
N LEU A 54 24.47 1.79 -7.20
CA LEU A 54 23.60 2.23 -6.13
C LEU A 54 24.23 1.96 -4.75
N SER A 55 24.75 3.01 -4.11
CA SER A 55 25.48 2.88 -2.84
C SER A 55 24.62 3.12 -1.58
N GLN A 56 23.44 3.73 -1.72
CA GLN A 56 22.59 4.09 -0.58
C GLN A 56 21.45 3.06 -0.39
N PRO A 57 21.40 2.33 0.74
CA PRO A 57 20.34 1.34 0.99
C PRO A 57 19.02 1.93 1.47
N LEU A 58 19.03 3.10 2.11
CA LEU A 58 17.83 3.71 2.67
C LEU A 58 16.99 4.36 1.55
N GLN A 59 15.67 4.13 1.54
CA GLN A 59 14.72 4.69 0.55
C GLN A 59 14.98 4.30 -0.91
N THR A 60 15.77 3.25 -1.15
CA THR A 60 16.05 2.71 -2.49
C THR A 60 15.49 1.31 -2.69
N PHE A 61 14.80 0.76 -1.69
CA PHE A 61 14.20 -0.57 -1.77
C PHE A 61 13.18 -0.70 -2.92
N HIS A 62 12.52 0.40 -3.31
CA HIS A 62 11.65 0.40 -4.50
C HIS A 62 12.40 0.01 -5.78
N ALA A 63 13.69 0.30 -5.89
CA ALA A 63 14.49 -0.07 -7.06
C ALA A 63 14.54 -1.59 -7.27
N GLN A 64 14.54 -2.37 -6.18
CA GLN A 64 14.47 -3.84 -6.24
C GLN A 64 13.12 -4.31 -6.77
N LEU A 65 12.01 -3.70 -6.33
CA LEU A 65 10.66 -4.04 -6.78
C LEU A 65 10.45 -3.75 -8.28
N PHE A 66 11.16 -2.75 -8.78
CA PHE A 66 11.07 -2.27 -10.16
C PHE A 66 12.28 -2.63 -11.02
N GLY A 67 13.13 -3.57 -10.58
CA GLY A 67 14.32 -4.01 -11.32
C GLY A 67 14.03 -4.61 -12.70
N TRP A 68 12.77 -4.91 -13.01
CA TRP A 68 12.31 -5.36 -14.31
C TRP A 68 12.08 -4.21 -15.32
N LEU A 69 11.96 -2.96 -14.87
CA LEU A 69 11.67 -1.80 -15.73
C LEU A 69 12.67 -1.61 -16.87
N PRO A 70 13.99 -1.79 -16.68
CA PRO A 70 14.95 -1.64 -17.79
C PRO A 70 14.70 -2.60 -18.96
N ASN A 71 13.98 -3.70 -18.74
CA ASN A 71 13.62 -4.67 -19.77
C ASN A 71 12.28 -4.36 -20.46
N VAL A 72 11.66 -3.21 -20.15
CA VAL A 72 10.34 -2.82 -20.68
C VAL A 72 10.46 -1.60 -21.56
N GLY A 73 9.86 -1.70 -22.75
CA GLY A 73 9.85 -0.61 -23.72
C GLY A 73 11.24 -0.29 -24.29
N THR A 74 11.30 0.79 -25.08
CA THR A 74 12.56 1.30 -25.64
C THR A 74 12.87 2.71 -25.16
N SER A 75 11.91 3.37 -24.50
CA SER A 75 12.05 4.71 -23.94
C SER A 75 11.84 4.70 -22.42
N GLU A 76 12.48 5.64 -21.72
CA GLU A 76 12.25 5.86 -20.29
C GLU A 76 10.78 6.21 -19.99
N ILE A 77 10.09 6.83 -20.95
CA ILE A 77 8.67 7.18 -20.84
C ILE A 77 7.82 5.90 -20.75
N ASP A 78 8.07 4.91 -21.61
CA ASP A 78 7.36 3.62 -21.58
C ASP A 78 7.52 2.93 -20.22
N GLN A 79 8.72 3.01 -19.65
CA GLN A 79 9.05 2.44 -18.34
C GLN A 79 8.32 3.16 -17.22
N ILE A 80 8.29 4.50 -17.24
CA ILE A 80 7.52 5.30 -16.28
C ILE A 80 6.04 4.96 -16.38
N ILE A 81 5.47 4.83 -17.58
CA ILE A 81 4.07 4.42 -17.75
C ILE A 81 3.84 3.02 -17.17
N ALA A 82 4.71 2.05 -17.46
CA ALA A 82 4.61 0.70 -16.90
C ALA A 82 4.68 0.69 -15.35
N ALA A 83 5.57 1.52 -14.79
CA ALA A 83 5.68 1.69 -13.35
C ALA A 83 4.40 2.31 -12.75
N ARG A 84 3.86 3.37 -13.37
CA ARG A 84 2.60 4.01 -12.95
C ARG A 84 1.41 3.06 -13.02
N LEU A 85 1.32 2.18 -14.02
CA LEU A 85 0.28 1.16 -14.10
C LEU A 85 0.38 0.15 -12.95
N THR A 86 1.60 -0.18 -12.53
CA THR A 86 1.85 -1.01 -11.36
C THR A 86 1.39 -0.30 -10.08
N ILE A 87 1.77 0.96 -9.90
CA ILE A 87 1.34 1.80 -8.75
C ILE A 87 -0.18 1.99 -8.73
N TRP A 88 -0.81 2.20 -9.88
CA TRP A 88 -2.26 2.28 -10.01
C TRP A 88 -2.95 0.98 -9.56
N SER A 89 -2.39 -0.18 -9.90
CA SER A 89 -2.89 -1.47 -9.44
C SER A 89 -2.78 -1.62 -7.91
N VAL A 90 -1.70 -1.11 -7.33
CA VAL A 90 -1.54 -1.03 -5.87
C VAL A 90 -2.59 -0.07 -5.26
N PHE A 91 -2.87 1.06 -5.92
CA PHE A 91 -3.90 2.00 -5.49
C PHE A 91 -5.32 1.42 -5.52
N LEU A 92 -5.63 0.56 -6.50
CA LEU A 92 -6.88 -0.23 -6.47
C LEU A 92 -6.96 -1.05 -5.18
N GLY A 93 -5.88 -1.74 -4.83
CA GLY A 93 -5.75 -2.48 -3.58
C GLY A 93 -5.99 -1.59 -2.36
N THR A 94 -5.44 -0.37 -2.35
CA THR A 94 -5.65 0.62 -1.28
C THR A 94 -7.13 0.98 -1.13
N CYS A 95 -7.84 1.24 -2.23
CA CYS A 95 -9.27 1.55 -2.20
C CYS A 95 -10.09 0.36 -1.66
N VAL A 96 -9.75 -0.86 -2.08
CA VAL A 96 -10.38 -2.09 -1.57
C VAL A 96 -10.13 -2.24 -0.07
N LEU A 97 -8.91 -1.99 0.41
CA LEU A 97 -8.59 -2.08 1.84
C LEU A 97 -9.33 -1.05 2.68
N VAL A 98 -9.44 0.19 2.21
CA VAL A 98 -10.25 1.22 2.88
C VAL A 98 -11.71 0.80 2.97
N TYR A 99 -12.28 0.24 1.89
CA TYR A 99 -13.63 -0.33 1.93
C TYR A 99 -13.73 -1.48 2.94
N LEU A 100 -12.81 -2.45 2.92
CA LEU A 100 -12.84 -3.63 3.80
C LEU A 100 -12.68 -3.27 5.28
N ILE A 101 -11.80 -2.33 5.61
CA ILE A 101 -11.66 -1.79 6.95
C ILE A 101 -12.94 -1.03 7.32
N GLY A 102 -13.40 -0.12 6.45
CA GLY A 102 -14.62 0.65 6.66
C GLY A 102 -15.87 -0.21 6.91
N ARG A 103 -15.99 -1.37 6.24
CA ARG A 103 -17.10 -2.32 6.46
C ARG A 103 -17.16 -2.92 7.86
N GLN A 104 -16.09 -2.83 8.64
CA GLN A 104 -16.10 -3.26 10.05
C GLN A 104 -16.77 -2.23 10.97
N PHE A 105 -16.82 -0.96 10.55
CA PHE A 105 -17.31 0.15 11.38
C PHE A 105 -18.60 0.78 10.83
N LEU A 106 -18.78 0.71 9.51
CA LEU A 106 -19.77 1.49 8.79
C LEU A 106 -20.71 0.58 8.00
N SER A 107 -21.89 1.11 7.68
CA SER A 107 -22.81 0.47 6.73
C SER A 107 -22.18 0.30 5.34
N ASN A 108 -22.74 -0.57 4.50
CA ASN A 108 -22.22 -0.81 3.15
C ASN A 108 -22.07 0.48 2.31
N PRO A 109 -23.11 1.33 2.15
CA PRO A 109 -22.96 2.56 1.37
C PRO A 109 -21.95 3.54 2.00
N SER A 110 -21.88 3.62 3.32
CA SER A 110 -20.92 4.47 4.02
C SER A 110 -19.47 4.02 3.79
N ALA A 111 -19.20 2.71 3.75
CA ALA A 111 -17.86 2.19 3.47
C ALA A 111 -17.44 2.43 2.01
N ILE A 112 -18.36 2.30 1.04
CA ILE A 112 -18.09 2.65 -0.36
C ILE A 112 -17.83 4.16 -0.47
N PHE A 113 -18.60 4.98 0.25
CA PHE A 113 -18.38 6.42 0.30
C PHE A 113 -16.99 6.79 0.86
N SER A 114 -16.44 6.04 1.83
CA SER A 114 -15.06 6.25 2.28
C SER A 114 -14.03 5.97 1.18
N ALA A 115 -14.19 4.88 0.42
CA ALA A 115 -13.32 4.57 -0.72
C ALA A 115 -13.47 5.61 -1.85
N PHE A 116 -14.70 6.08 -2.10
CA PHE A 116 -14.96 7.17 -3.04
C PHE A 116 -14.29 8.47 -2.61
N SER A 117 -14.37 8.81 -1.33
CA SER A 117 -13.75 10.02 -0.78
C SER A 117 -12.22 10.00 -0.95
N LEU A 118 -11.60 8.84 -0.76
CA LEU A 118 -10.18 8.66 -1.05
C LEU A 118 -9.87 8.83 -2.54
N ALA A 119 -10.64 8.15 -3.40
CA ALA A 119 -10.39 8.12 -4.84
C ALA A 119 -10.70 9.46 -5.55
N SER A 120 -11.58 10.28 -5.01
CA SER A 120 -11.99 11.56 -5.60
C SER A 120 -11.08 12.73 -5.21
N PHE A 121 -10.24 12.59 -4.18
CA PHE A 121 -9.41 13.68 -3.70
C PHE A 121 -8.30 13.99 -4.71
N SER A 122 -8.26 15.21 -5.25
CA SER A 122 -7.34 15.60 -6.34
C SER A 122 -5.87 15.34 -6.01
N PHE A 123 -5.46 15.56 -4.75
CA PHE A 123 -4.09 15.28 -4.33
C PHE A 123 -3.76 13.78 -4.43
N VAL A 124 -4.72 12.91 -4.06
CA VAL A 124 -4.57 11.46 -4.17
C VAL A 124 -4.53 11.03 -5.63
N LEU A 125 -5.38 11.59 -6.49
CA LEU A 125 -5.39 11.29 -7.93
C LEU A 125 -4.02 11.53 -8.58
N GLN A 126 -3.35 12.64 -8.25
CA GLN A 126 -2.02 12.98 -8.79
C GLN A 126 -0.92 12.06 -8.26
N HIS A 127 -0.96 11.69 -6.98
CA HIS A 127 0.07 10.83 -6.37
C HIS A 127 -0.13 9.34 -6.70
N ALA A 128 -1.38 8.90 -6.83
CA ALA A 128 -1.73 7.54 -7.22
C ALA A 128 -1.42 7.23 -8.69
N SER A 129 -1.31 8.28 -9.52
CA SER A 129 -0.93 8.18 -10.94
C SER A 129 0.56 8.41 -11.19
N SER A 130 1.35 8.68 -10.14
CA SER A 130 2.79 8.95 -10.25
C SER A 130 3.63 7.78 -9.74
N PHE A 131 4.77 7.53 -10.38
CA PHE A 131 5.75 6.52 -9.98
C PHE A 131 6.51 6.96 -8.70
N ARG A 132 5.90 6.71 -7.54
CA ARG A 132 6.42 7.10 -6.22
C ARG A 132 6.17 6.03 -5.17
N ALA A 133 6.99 6.03 -4.12
CA ALA A 133 6.86 5.08 -3.01
C ALA A 133 5.64 5.34 -2.11
N ASP A 134 5.10 6.56 -2.10
CA ASP A 134 4.07 7.00 -1.16
C ASP A 134 2.80 6.10 -1.24
N THR A 135 2.31 5.83 -2.45
CA THR A 135 1.12 4.99 -2.70
C THR A 135 1.32 3.54 -2.24
N MET A 136 2.52 2.98 -2.48
CA MET A 136 2.85 1.62 -2.02
C MET A 136 2.93 1.53 -0.50
N ALA A 137 3.55 2.53 0.13
CA ALA A 137 3.65 2.56 1.58
C ALA A 137 2.26 2.65 2.24
N SER A 138 1.36 3.50 1.72
CA SER A 138 -0.03 3.57 2.18
C SER A 138 -0.75 2.23 2.04
N PHE A 139 -0.58 1.54 0.91
CA PHE A 139 -1.14 0.20 0.71
C PHE A 139 -0.66 -0.78 1.78
N PHE A 140 0.65 -0.89 2.01
CA PHE A 140 1.20 -1.84 2.96
C PHE A 140 0.81 -1.54 4.41
N VAL A 141 0.71 -0.26 4.81
CA VAL A 141 0.21 0.12 6.14
C VAL A 141 -1.26 -0.26 6.31
N LEU A 142 -2.11 0.02 5.32
CA LEU A 142 -3.53 -0.36 5.37
C LEU A 142 -3.73 -1.88 5.32
N PHE A 143 -2.90 -2.59 4.54
CA PHE A 143 -2.92 -4.04 4.47
C PHE A 143 -2.53 -4.65 5.82
N SER A 144 -1.50 -4.11 6.46
CA SER A 144 -1.12 -4.46 7.83
C SER A 144 -2.27 -4.23 8.82
N ALA A 145 -2.91 -3.05 8.80
CA ALA A 145 -4.05 -2.75 9.67
C ALA A 145 -5.21 -3.74 9.48
N TRP A 146 -5.58 -3.99 8.23
CA TRP A 146 -6.66 -4.93 7.90
C TRP A 146 -6.35 -6.37 8.36
N LEU A 147 -5.10 -6.81 8.25
CA LEU A 147 -4.68 -8.13 8.71
C LEU A 147 -4.71 -8.27 10.23
N VAL A 148 -4.36 -7.22 10.98
CA VAL A 148 -4.45 -7.22 12.45
C VAL A 148 -5.89 -7.38 12.91
N LEU A 149 -6.85 -6.74 12.23
CA LEU A 149 -8.28 -6.87 12.52
C LEU A 149 -8.82 -8.29 12.32
N ARG A 150 -8.11 -9.17 11.60
CA ARG A 150 -8.51 -10.58 11.44
C ARG A 150 -8.19 -11.47 12.64
N GLN A 151 -7.41 -10.97 13.60
CA GLN A 151 -7.02 -11.65 14.85
C GLN A 151 -6.35 -13.04 14.68
N LYS A 152 -5.85 -13.38 13.49
CA LYS A 152 -5.12 -14.64 13.25
C LYS A 152 -3.62 -14.44 13.39
N ARG A 153 -2.91 -15.39 14.00
CA ARG A 153 -1.45 -15.33 14.16
C ARG A 153 -0.70 -15.18 12.84
N LEU A 154 -1.07 -15.94 11.82
CA LEU A 154 -0.44 -15.84 10.50
C LEU A 154 -0.66 -14.45 9.89
N SER A 155 -1.87 -13.88 10.07
CA SER A 155 -2.18 -12.52 9.62
C SER A 155 -1.35 -11.47 10.37
N ALA A 156 -1.10 -11.66 11.67
CA ALA A 156 -0.23 -10.78 12.45
C ALA A 156 1.23 -10.80 11.96
N ILE A 157 1.77 -11.97 11.62
CA ILE A 157 3.13 -12.08 11.06
C ILE A 157 3.21 -11.38 9.70
N ILE A 158 2.24 -11.62 8.81
CA ILE A 158 2.19 -10.97 7.49
C ILE A 158 1.99 -9.46 7.65
N ALA A 159 1.22 -9.01 8.65
CA ALA A 159 1.03 -7.61 8.95
C ALA A 159 2.32 -6.91 9.37
N GLY A 160 3.17 -7.57 10.18
CA GLY A 160 4.48 -7.02 10.55
C GLY A 160 5.45 -6.96 9.37
N ILE A 161 5.50 -8.01 8.53
CA ILE A 161 6.28 -8.00 7.28
C ILE A 161 5.83 -6.84 6.36
N SER A 162 4.52 -6.65 6.22
CA SER A 162 3.96 -5.56 5.42
C SER A 162 4.34 -4.18 5.97
N LEU A 163 4.29 -4.02 7.30
CA LEU A 163 4.68 -2.77 7.96
C LEU A 163 6.17 -2.44 7.75
N SER A 164 7.02 -3.47 7.84
CA SER A 164 8.45 -3.37 7.53
C SER A 164 8.70 -2.92 6.09
N LEU A 165 8.02 -3.53 5.12
CA LEU A 165 8.10 -3.11 3.71
C LEU A 165 7.70 -1.65 3.52
N ALA A 166 6.63 -1.19 4.18
CA ALA A 166 6.21 0.21 4.12
C ALA A 166 7.29 1.18 4.61
N PHE A 167 7.99 0.82 5.69
CA PHE A 167 9.07 1.62 6.27
C PHE A 167 10.33 1.65 5.39
N LEU A 168 10.71 0.50 4.82
CA LEU A 168 11.84 0.41 3.89
C LEU A 168 11.62 1.21 2.60
N LEU A 169 10.37 1.30 2.14
CA LEU A 169 9.99 2.11 0.99
C LEU A 169 10.08 3.60 1.29
N THR A 170 9.60 4.05 2.45
CA THR A 170 9.68 5.45 2.86
C THR A 170 9.52 5.63 4.38
N ILE A 171 10.36 6.48 4.96
CA ILE A 171 10.26 6.88 6.36
C ILE A 171 8.95 7.63 6.67
N LYS A 172 8.32 8.24 5.65
CA LYS A 172 7.03 8.94 5.80
C LYS A 172 5.89 8.02 6.26
N SER A 173 6.02 6.71 6.04
CA SER A 173 5.05 5.73 6.56
C SER A 173 4.92 5.78 8.08
N ALA A 174 5.95 6.25 8.80
CA ALA A 174 5.91 6.49 10.24
C ALA A 174 4.79 7.46 10.65
N LEU A 175 4.43 8.41 9.78
CA LEU A 175 3.34 9.37 10.02
C LEU A 175 1.95 8.71 10.04
N LEU A 176 1.82 7.51 9.46
CA LEU A 176 0.58 6.72 9.50
C LEU A 176 0.49 5.83 10.74
N MET A 177 1.56 5.73 11.54
CA MET A 177 1.57 4.88 12.74
C MET A 177 0.54 5.32 13.80
N PRO A 178 0.31 6.62 14.07
CA PRO A 178 -0.74 7.02 15.00
C PRO A 178 -2.13 6.51 14.61
N ALA A 179 -2.46 6.54 13.31
CA ALA A 179 -3.74 6.03 12.80
C ALA A 179 -3.83 4.49 12.95
N TRP A 180 -2.74 3.79 12.65
CA TRP A 180 -2.65 2.33 12.84
C TRP A 180 -2.80 1.95 14.32
N ILE A 181 -2.10 2.65 15.22
CA ILE A 181 -2.18 2.45 16.67
C ILE A 181 -3.60 2.72 17.17
N GLY A 182 -4.22 3.80 16.71
CA GLY A 182 -5.60 4.15 17.09
C GLY A 182 -6.60 3.06 16.71
N LEU A 183 -6.45 2.46 15.54
CA LEU A 183 -7.28 1.35 15.08
C LEU A 183 -7.08 0.10 15.95
N VAL A 184 -5.83 -0.24 16.29
CA VAL A 184 -5.54 -1.37 17.19
C VAL A 184 -6.08 -1.11 18.59
N ALA A 185 -5.86 0.07 19.15
CA ALA A 185 -6.37 0.46 20.45
C ALA A 185 -7.90 0.41 20.50
N TRP A 186 -8.57 0.84 19.43
CA TRP A 186 -10.03 0.75 19.34
C TRP A 186 -10.53 -0.70 19.40
N SER A 187 -9.92 -1.60 18.62
CA SER A 187 -10.29 -3.02 18.66
C SER A 187 -10.06 -3.62 20.06
N TRP A 188 -9.01 -3.17 20.75
CA TRP A 188 -8.71 -3.61 22.11
C TRP A 188 -9.79 -3.24 23.13
N ILE A 189 -10.40 -2.05 22.97
CA ILE A 189 -11.46 -1.55 23.86
C ILE A 189 -12.79 -2.28 23.62
N HIS A 190 -13.10 -2.62 22.38
CA HIS A 190 -14.40 -3.20 22.00
C HIS A 190 -14.44 -4.74 22.09
N GLU A 191 -13.29 -5.37 22.31
CA GLU A 191 -13.17 -6.81 22.41
C GLU A 191 -13.36 -7.32 23.85
N GLY A 192 -14.01 -8.49 23.98
CA GLY A 192 -14.13 -9.16 25.28
C GLY A 192 -12.77 -9.61 25.84
N LYS A 193 -12.69 -9.89 27.14
CA LYS A 193 -11.42 -10.21 27.85
C LYS A 193 -10.57 -11.30 27.20
N GLN A 194 -11.19 -12.34 26.61
CA GLN A 194 -10.45 -13.41 25.92
C GLN A 194 -9.78 -12.92 24.62
N ASN A 195 -10.51 -12.15 23.80
CA ASN A 195 -10.00 -11.63 22.53
C ASN A 195 -8.91 -10.57 22.74
N CYS A 196 -9.05 -9.76 23.81
CA CYS A 196 -8.05 -8.80 24.27
C CYS A 196 -6.66 -9.43 24.54
N PHE A 197 -6.61 -10.64 25.11
CA PHE A 197 -5.36 -11.39 25.29
C PHE A 197 -4.79 -11.88 23.96
N GLU A 198 -5.63 -12.45 23.09
CA GLU A 198 -5.20 -12.89 21.76
C GLU A 198 -4.66 -11.74 20.91
N GLN A 199 -5.29 -10.57 21.03
CA GLN A 199 -4.89 -9.37 20.34
C GLN A 199 -3.54 -8.84 20.81
N SER A 200 -3.31 -8.80 22.13
CA SER A 200 -1.99 -8.43 22.69
C SER A 200 -0.88 -9.37 22.20
N ARG A 201 -1.17 -10.67 22.15
CA ARG A 201 -0.27 -11.68 21.57
C ARG A 201 -0.02 -11.44 20.07
N ASN A 202 -1.06 -11.07 19.31
CA ASN A 202 -0.93 -10.77 17.90
C ASN A 202 -0.10 -9.50 17.65
N ILE A 203 -0.28 -8.44 18.44
CA ILE A 203 0.52 -7.21 18.36
C ILE A 203 2.00 -7.51 18.64
N PHE A 204 2.27 -8.37 19.63
CA PHE A 204 3.63 -8.85 19.89
C PHE A 204 4.23 -9.55 18.66
N TRP A 205 3.47 -10.41 17.98
CA TRP A 205 3.91 -11.03 16.72
C TRP A 205 4.12 -10.03 15.59
N VAL A 206 3.28 -8.98 15.47
CA VAL A 206 3.48 -7.89 14.51
C VAL A 206 4.82 -7.20 14.78
N ALA A 207 5.09 -6.82 16.03
CA ALA A 207 6.33 -6.12 16.40
C ALA A 207 7.58 -6.97 16.12
N ILE A 208 7.58 -8.25 16.54
CA ILE A 208 8.69 -9.17 16.28
C ILE A 208 8.90 -9.37 14.78
N SER A 209 7.84 -9.68 14.04
CA SER A 209 7.95 -9.95 12.61
C SER A 209 8.36 -8.70 11.82
N ALA A 210 7.87 -7.51 12.19
CA ALA A 210 8.31 -6.25 11.60
C ALA A 210 9.79 -5.98 11.87
N GLY A 211 10.26 -6.16 13.11
CA GLY A 211 11.66 -5.98 13.47
C GLY A 211 12.59 -6.97 12.74
N LEU A 212 12.28 -8.27 12.80
CA LEU A 212 13.07 -9.31 12.15
C LEU A 212 13.08 -9.13 10.63
N SER A 213 11.90 -8.97 10.00
CA SER A 213 11.84 -8.79 8.54
C SER A 213 12.48 -7.47 8.09
N GLY A 214 12.36 -6.40 8.87
CA GLY A 214 13.00 -5.12 8.58
C GLY A 214 14.50 -5.22 8.56
N VAL A 215 15.08 -5.85 9.60
CA VAL A 215 16.52 -6.08 9.67
C VAL A 215 16.97 -7.01 8.54
N THR A 216 16.30 -8.14 8.32
CA THR A 216 16.72 -9.09 7.29
C THR A 216 16.60 -8.50 5.88
N LEU A 217 15.49 -7.85 5.55
CA LEU A 217 15.32 -7.22 4.23
C LEU A 217 16.30 -6.07 4.02
N PHE A 218 16.59 -5.28 5.06
CA PHE A 218 17.58 -4.21 4.97
C PHE A 218 18.99 -4.76 4.74
N LEU A 219 19.40 -5.80 5.48
CA LEU A 219 20.71 -6.43 5.32
C LEU A 219 20.82 -7.15 3.97
N LEU A 220 19.76 -7.83 3.54
CA LEU A 220 19.72 -8.45 2.21
C LEU A 220 19.85 -7.40 1.11
N HIS A 221 19.09 -6.30 1.20
CA HIS A 221 19.23 -5.18 0.27
C HIS A 221 20.64 -4.60 0.29
N GLN A 222 21.21 -4.33 1.46
CA GLN A 222 22.58 -3.83 1.61
C GLN A 222 23.61 -4.78 0.99
N SER A 223 23.48 -6.09 1.24
CA SER A 223 24.38 -7.10 0.65
C SER A 223 24.23 -7.20 -0.87
N ALA A 224 23.01 -7.06 -1.40
CA ALA A 224 22.76 -7.02 -2.84
C ALA A 224 23.43 -5.80 -3.50
N LEU A 225 23.45 -4.66 -2.81
CA LEU A 225 24.18 -3.48 -3.29
C LEU A 225 25.70 -3.69 -3.32
N GLN A 226 26.26 -4.38 -2.32
CA GLN A 226 27.70 -4.66 -2.23
C GLN A 226 28.18 -5.79 -3.16
N GLY A 227 27.30 -6.73 -3.51
CA GLY A 227 27.63 -7.85 -4.41
C GLY A 227 27.60 -7.49 -5.89
N LEU A 228 27.11 -6.30 -6.26
CA LEU A 228 27.03 -5.79 -7.62
C LEU A 228 28.17 -4.82 -8.00
N SER A 229 29.04 -4.46 -7.04
CA SER A 229 30.24 -3.63 -7.23
C SER A 229 31.49 -4.48 -7.45
#